data_AF-A0A4U3AP21-F1
#
_entry.id   AF-A0A4U3AP21-F1
#
_cell.length_a   1.000
_cell.length_b   1.000
_cell.length_c   1.000
_cell.angle_alpha   90.00
_cell.angle_beta   90.00
_cell.angle_gamma   90.00
#
_symmetry.space_group_name_H-M   'P 1'
#
loop_
_entity.id
_entity.type
_entity.pdbx_description
1 polymer ?
#
loop_
_entity_poly.entity_id
_entity_poly.type
_entity_poly.pdbx_seq_one_letter_code
_entity_poly.pdbx_strand_id
1 'polypeptide(L)'
;SNEEVMAQITERAIPLDEAKNDFTRLLKRNEKHQLFGSYKVYDSITNKYIGLGHVTVNEDNVKEAEIGYMILPEHWGKRYGSRIAKELMNIAKQTDV
;
A
#
# COMPACT_ATOMS: atom_id res chain seq x y z
N SER A 1 2.96 -7.04 -11.11
CA SER A 1 3.34 -5.66 -10.74
C SER A 1 3.73 -4.89 -11.99
N ASN A 2 3.65 -3.56 -11.99
CA ASN A 2 4.12 -2.74 -13.12
C ASN A 2 5.64 -2.50 -12.97
N GLU A 3 6.43 -2.82 -14.00
CA GLU A 3 7.90 -2.79 -13.94
C GLU A 3 8.48 -1.40 -13.68
N GLU A 4 7.91 -0.35 -14.29
CA GLU A 4 8.35 1.04 -14.09
C GLU A 4 8.16 1.49 -12.64
N VAL A 5 7.09 1.03 -12.01
CA VAL A 5 6.84 1.29 -10.59
C VAL A 5 7.81 0.50 -9.70
N MET A 6 8.04 -0.77 -10.00
CA MET A 6 8.96 -1.60 -9.21
C MET A 6 10.40 -1.10 -9.29
N ALA A 7 10.84 -0.54 -10.43
CA ALA A 7 12.16 0.07 -10.56
C ALA A 7 12.39 1.21 -9.55
N GLN A 8 11.34 1.88 -9.07
CA GLN A 8 11.43 2.94 -8.06
C GLN A 8 11.36 2.41 -6.61
N ILE A 9 10.91 1.17 -6.40
CA ILE A 9 10.68 0.61 -5.06
C ILE A 9 11.74 -0.43 -4.72
N THR A 10 11.99 -1.37 -5.62
CA THR A 10 12.90 -2.51 -5.44
C THR A 10 14.08 -2.49 -6.39
N GLU A 11 14.26 -1.40 -7.17
CA GLU A 11 15.29 -1.19 -8.20
C GLU A 11 15.24 -2.17 -9.40
N ARG A 12 14.49 -3.26 -9.28
CA ARG A 12 14.26 -4.28 -10.30
C ARG A 12 12.86 -4.86 -10.18
N ALA A 13 12.34 -5.42 -11.27
CA ALA A 13 11.23 -6.35 -11.19
C ALA A 13 11.66 -7.61 -10.42
N ILE A 14 10.83 -8.08 -9.50
CA ILE A 14 11.07 -9.31 -8.75
C ILE A 14 10.52 -10.53 -9.52
N PRO A 15 11.18 -11.71 -9.45
CA PRO A 15 10.70 -12.95 -10.02
C PRO A 15 9.31 -13.34 -9.49
N LEU A 16 8.57 -14.12 -10.30
CA LEU A 16 7.20 -14.52 -9.97
C LEU A 16 7.09 -15.24 -8.62
N ASP A 17 8.03 -16.11 -8.28
CA ASP A 17 7.96 -16.88 -7.03
C ASP A 17 8.29 -16.01 -5.80
N GLU A 18 9.17 -15.02 -5.94
CA GLU A 18 9.40 -13.99 -4.93
C GLU A 18 8.12 -13.18 -4.71
N ALA A 19 7.48 -12.73 -5.80
CA ALA A 19 6.21 -12.00 -5.74
C ALA A 19 5.07 -12.80 -5.08
N LYS A 20 4.96 -14.11 -5.35
CA LYS A 20 3.95 -14.99 -4.72
C LYS A 20 4.18 -15.12 -3.22
N ASN A 21 5.43 -15.26 -2.80
CA ASN A 21 5.79 -15.36 -1.39
C ASN A 21 5.45 -14.06 -0.65
N ASP A 22 5.80 -12.91 -1.23
CA ASP A 22 5.47 -11.61 -0.67
C ASP A 22 3.96 -11.38 -0.58
N PHE A 23 3.21 -11.79 -1.61
CA PHE A 23 1.75 -11.71 -1.58
C PHE A 23 1.15 -12.58 -0.47
N THR A 24 1.69 -13.78 -0.25
CA THR A 24 1.23 -14.67 0.84
C THR A 24 1.53 -14.07 2.21
N ARG A 25 2.70 -13.45 2.39
CA ARG A 25 3.04 -12.71 3.62
C ARG A 25 2.10 -11.54 3.86
N LEU A 26 1.76 -10.81 2.80
CA LEU A 26 0.80 -9.70 2.83
C LEU A 26 -0.58 -10.19 3.30
N LEU A 27 -1.08 -11.31 2.76
CA LEU A 27 -2.37 -11.88 3.18
C LEU A 27 -2.37 -12.24 4.68
N LYS A 28 -1.32 -12.92 5.16
CA LYS A 28 -1.18 -13.24 6.59
C LYS A 28 -1.12 -12.00 7.48
N ARG A 29 -0.49 -10.91 7.03
CA ARG A 29 -0.45 -9.65 7.78
C ARG A 29 -1.84 -9.02 7.88
N ASN A 30 -2.60 -9.01 6.79
CA ASN A 30 -3.96 -8.48 6.76
C ASN A 30 -4.93 -9.23 7.68
N GLU A 31 -4.62 -10.48 8.08
CA GLU A 31 -5.42 -11.24 9.04
C GLU A 31 -5.23 -10.79 10.49
N LYS A 32 -4.10 -10.14 10.83
CA LYS A 32 -3.74 -9.79 12.21
C LYS A 32 -4.56 -8.65 12.78
N HIS A 33 -4.89 -7.65 11.96
CA HIS A 33 -5.57 -6.43 12.39
C HIS A 33 -6.59 -5.98 11.34
N GLN A 34 -7.73 -5.47 11.79
CA GLN A 34 -8.83 -5.10 10.89
C GLN A 34 -8.50 -3.91 9.98
N LEU A 35 -7.71 -2.96 10.47
CA LEU A 35 -7.38 -1.70 9.78
C LEU A 35 -5.90 -1.54 9.45
N PHE A 36 -5.01 -2.43 9.92
CA PHE A 36 -3.64 -2.48 9.43
C PHE A 36 -3.54 -3.56 8.36
N GLY A 37 -3.19 -3.15 7.16
CA GLY A 37 -3.11 -4.04 6.02
C GLY A 37 -2.96 -3.28 4.72
N SER A 38 -3.18 -4.01 3.63
CA SER A 38 -3.04 -3.50 2.26
C SER A 38 -4.40 -3.18 1.63
N TYR A 39 -4.47 -2.06 0.94
CA TYR A 39 -5.65 -1.49 0.32
C TYR A 39 -5.45 -1.34 -1.19
N LYS A 40 -6.52 -1.61 -1.95
CA LYS A 40 -6.62 -1.17 -3.34
C LYS A 40 -7.17 0.24 -3.39
N VAL A 41 -6.55 1.09 -4.21
CA VAL A 41 -6.96 2.48 -4.38
C VAL A 41 -7.66 2.64 -5.72
N TYR A 42 -8.86 3.22 -5.68
CA TYR A 42 -9.66 3.55 -6.85
C TYR A 42 -9.97 5.04 -6.89
N ASP A 43 -10.04 5.60 -8.09
CA ASP A 43 -10.63 6.91 -8.31
C ASP A 43 -12.15 6.80 -8.19
N SER A 44 -12.74 7.54 -7.25
CA SER A 44 -14.15 7.40 -6.89
C SER A 44 -15.13 7.87 -7.97
N ILE A 45 -14.69 8.71 -8.91
CA ILE A 45 -15.54 9.24 -9.98
C ILE A 45 -15.54 8.27 -11.17
N THR A 46 -14.35 7.83 -11.57
CA THR A 46 -14.17 7.01 -12.77
C THR A 46 -14.17 5.52 -12.49
N ASN A 47 -14.13 5.12 -11.22
CA ASN A 47 -13.94 3.75 -10.74
C ASN A 47 -12.67 3.07 -11.31
N LYS A 48 -11.69 3.86 -11.73
CA LYS A 48 -10.42 3.36 -12.25
C LYS A 48 -9.49 2.98 -11.11
N TYR A 49 -8.83 1.84 -11.27
CA TYR A 49 -7.80 1.40 -10.34
C TYR A 49 -6.55 2.29 -10.49
N ILE A 50 -6.07 2.83 -9.36
CA ILE A 50 -4.94 3.77 -9.32
C ILE A 50 -3.67 3.11 -8.82
N GLY A 51 -3.79 2.16 -7.89
CA GLY A 51 -2.65 1.50 -7.28
C GLY A 51 -2.97 0.86 -5.93
N LEU A 52 -1.94 0.65 -5.12
CA LEU A 52 -2.06 0.05 -3.79
C LEU A 52 -1.59 1.04 -2.72
N GLY A 53 -2.18 0.93 -1.54
CA GLY A 53 -1.68 1.53 -0.31
C GLY A 53 -1.53 0.48 0.78
N HIS A 54 -0.77 0.76 1.82
CA HIS A 54 -0.78 -0.05 3.03
C HIS A 54 -0.59 0.81 4.27
N VAL A 55 -1.07 0.30 5.39
CA VAL A 55 -0.79 0.77 6.75
C VAL A 55 -0.27 -0.43 7.52
N THR A 56 0.94 -0.34 8.07
CA THR A 56 1.56 -1.42 8.83
C THR A 56 1.95 -0.89 10.21
N VAL A 57 1.46 -1.50 11.28
CA VAL A 57 1.90 -1.17 12.64
C VAL A 57 3.31 -1.72 12.86
N ASN A 58 4.13 -0.98 13.60
CA ASN A 58 5.42 -1.48 14.06
C ASN A 58 5.17 -2.48 15.22
N GLU A 59 5.55 -3.75 15.03
CA GLU A 59 5.35 -4.80 16.04
C GLU A 59 6.20 -4.59 17.30
N ASP A 60 7.33 -3.89 17.20
CA ASP A 60 8.21 -3.57 18.34
C ASP A 60 7.76 -2.29 19.08
N ASN A 61 7.02 -1.40 18.40
CA ASN A 61 6.45 -0.19 18.99
C ASN A 61 5.10 0.13 18.38
N VAL A 62 4.03 -0.39 18.99
CA VAL A 62 2.65 -0.28 18.46
C VAL A 62 2.14 1.15 18.29
N LYS A 63 2.80 2.14 18.92
CA LYS A 63 2.49 3.57 18.75
C LYS A 63 2.97 4.15 17.41
N GLU A 64 3.74 3.38 16.66
CA GLU A 64 4.26 3.76 15.35
C GLU A 64 3.61 2.92 14.25
N ALA A 65 3.30 3.58 13.14
CA ALA A 65 2.79 2.92 11.95
C ALA A 65 3.48 3.48 10.71
N GLU A 66 3.78 2.59 9.78
CA GLU A 66 4.27 2.92 8.46
C GLU A 66 3.10 2.99 7.48
N ILE A 67 3.10 4.03 6.64
CA ILE A 67 2.25 4.09 5.45
C ILE A 67 3.12 4.03 4.20
N GLY A 68 2.63 3.31 3.21
CA GLY A 68 3.25 3.26 1.90
C GLY A 68 2.21 3.15 0.80
N TYR A 69 2.56 3.61 -0.39
CA TYR A 69 1.68 3.51 -1.55
C TYR A 69 2.48 3.44 -2.84
N MET A 70 1.87 2.79 -3.84
CA MET A 70 2.35 2.74 -5.20
C MET A 70 1.24 3.21 -6.12
N ILE A 71 1.59 4.04 -7.11
CA ILE A 71 0.65 4.60 -8.09
C ILE A 71 1.12 4.18 -9.46
N LEU A 72 0.21 3.73 -10.32
CA LEU A 72 0.57 3.37 -11.69
C LEU A 72 1.02 4.60 -12.50
N PRO A 73 1.96 4.47 -13.44
CA PRO A 73 2.58 5.59 -14.15
C PRO A 73 1.57 6.53 -14.84
N GLU A 74 0.52 5.97 -15.43
CA GLU A 74 -0.56 6.72 -16.09
C GLU A 74 -1.34 7.67 -15.16
N HIS A 75 -1.16 7.53 -13.84
CA HIS A 75 -1.77 8.34 -12.80
C HIS A 75 -0.80 9.30 -12.11
N TRP A 76 0.47 9.35 -12.51
CA TRP A 76 1.45 10.29 -11.96
C TRP A 76 1.13 11.75 -12.33
N GLY A 77 1.68 12.69 -11.54
CA GLY A 77 1.44 14.13 -11.72
C GLY A 77 0.04 14.64 -11.34
N LYS A 78 -0.88 13.75 -10.93
CA LYS A 78 -2.30 14.10 -10.62
C LYS A 78 -2.58 14.33 -9.14
N ARG A 79 -1.55 14.45 -8.30
CA ARG A 79 -1.64 14.63 -6.83
C ARG A 79 -2.34 13.50 -6.06
N TYR A 80 -2.48 12.31 -6.65
CA TYR A 80 -3.04 11.15 -5.95
C TYR A 80 -2.22 10.74 -4.73
N GLY A 81 -0.89 10.85 -4.77
CA GLY A 81 -0.01 10.49 -3.64
C GLY A 81 -0.37 11.19 -2.34
N SER A 82 -0.52 12.51 -2.37
CA SER A 82 -0.90 13.29 -1.18
C SER A 82 -2.29 12.92 -0.65
N ARG A 83 -3.24 12.58 -1.54
CA ARG A 83 -4.58 12.14 -1.13
C ARG A 83 -4.55 10.76 -0.48
N ILE A 84 -3.84 9.81 -1.11
CA ILE A 84 -3.68 8.45 -0.59
C ILE A 84 -2.98 8.49 0.77
N ALA A 85 -1.87 9.23 0.90
CA ALA A 85 -1.16 9.38 2.16
C ALA A 85 -2.08 9.90 3.28
N LYS A 86 -2.89 10.93 2.98
CA LYS A 86 -3.84 11.49 3.93
C LYS A 86 -4.86 10.46 4.41
N GLU A 87 -5.44 9.68 3.50
CA GLU A 87 -6.43 8.67 3.86
C GLU A 87 -5.81 7.50 4.63
N LEU A 88 -4.61 7.05 4.25
CA LEU A 88 -3.89 6.02 5.00
C LEU A 88 -3.56 6.49 6.43
N MET A 89 -3.17 7.75 6.62
CA MET A 89 -3.00 8.33 7.96
C MET A 89 -4.32 8.40 8.74
N ASN A 90 -5.44 8.70 8.07
CA ASN A 90 -6.75 8.70 8.73
C ASN A 90 -7.13 7.30 9.20
N ILE A 91 -6.83 6.26 8.40
CA ILE A 91 -7.05 4.86 8.78
C ILE A 91 -6.18 4.50 10.00
N ALA A 92 -4.89 4.84 9.96
CA ALA A 92 -3.96 4.58 11.08
C ALA A 92 -4.38 5.25 12.40
N LYS A 93 -5.13 6.36 12.35
CA LYS A 93 -5.63 7.07 13.54
C LYS A 93 -6.97 6.55 14.07
N GLN A 94 -7.68 5.71 13.31
CA GLN A 94 -8.98 5.15 13.70
C GLN A 94 -8.87 3.89 14.56
N THR A 95 -7.64 3.51 14.92
CA THR A 95 -7.34 2.24 15.57
C THR A 95 -6.62 2.51 16.89
N ASP A 96 -7.04 1.79 17.94
CA ASP A 96 -6.47 1.87 19.30
C ASP A 96 -5.32 0.87 19.52
N VAL A 97 -4.71 0.41 18.42
CA VAL A 97 -3.50 -0.43 18.48
C VAL A 97 -2.32 0.48 18.81
#